data_AF-A0A661KWU1-F1
#
_entry.id   AF-A0A661KWU1-F1
#
_cell.length_a   1.000
_cell.length_b   1.000
_cell.length_c   1.000
_cell.angle_alpha   90.00
_cell.angle_beta   90.00
_cell.angle_gamma   90.00
#
_symmetry.space_group_name_H-M   'P 1'
#
loop_
_entity.id
_entity.type
_entity.pdbx_description
1 polymer ?
#
loop_
_entity_poly.entity_id
_entity_poly.type
_entity_poly.pdbx_seq_one_letter_code
_entity_poly.pdbx_strand_id
1 'polypeptide(L)' 'MNTEELATLMKQVEEKGLDWSEVEKKIEVPKQLLDLYVKSGPVPVTLIKKLKQVIEEASQN' A
#
# COMPACT_ATOMS: atom_id res chain seq x y z
N MET A 1 -5.65 10.70 -10.12
CA MET A 1 -4.70 10.04 -9.18
C MET A 1 -4.71 8.56 -9.51
N ASN A 2 -3.55 7.95 -9.76
CA ASN A 2 -3.43 6.65 -10.43
C ASN A 2 -3.73 5.47 -9.49
N THR A 3 -4.89 4.87 -9.70
CA THR A 3 -5.34 3.64 -9.04
C THR A 3 -4.44 2.44 -9.36
N GLU A 4 -3.87 2.41 -10.57
CA GLU A 4 -2.94 1.38 -11.04
C GLU A 4 -1.63 1.35 -10.24
N GLU A 5 -1.16 2.52 -9.80
CA GLU A 5 0.05 2.63 -8.98
C GLU A 5 -0.18 1.97 -7.61
N LEU A 6 -1.35 2.20 -7.00
CA LEU A 6 -1.72 1.55 -5.75
C LEU A 6 -1.80 0.02 -5.92
N ALA A 7 -2.47 -0.46 -6.96
CA ALA A 7 -2.56 -1.89 -7.24
C ALA A 7 -1.19 -2.55 -7.43
N THR A 8 -0.25 -1.84 -8.05
CA THR A 8 1.14 -2.30 -8.22
C THR A 8 1.87 -2.38 -6.87
N LEU A 9 1.70 -1.38 -6.00
CA LEU A 9 2.31 -1.38 -4.66
C LEU A 9 1.74 -2.51 -3.80
N MET A 10 0.42 -2.76 -3.86
CA MET A 10 -0.19 -3.87 -3.12
C MET A 10 0.38 -5.22 -3.57
N LYS A 11 0.62 -5.42 -4.87
CA LYS A 11 1.29 -6.63 -5.36
C LYS A 11 2.73 -6.76 -4.86
N GLN A 12 3.49 -5.66 -4.84
CA GLN A 12 4.86 -5.68 -4.31
C GLN A 12 4.89 -6.04 -2.81
N VAL A 13 3.91 -5.59 -2.03
CA VAL A 13 3.76 -5.99 -0.62
C VAL A 13 3.59 -7.51 -0.52
N GLU A 14 2.70 -8.09 -1.34
CA GLU A 14 2.46 -9.54 -1.37
C GLU A 14 3.68 -10.33 -1.88
N GLU A 15 4.37 -9.86 -2.92
CA GLU A 15 5.59 -10.48 -3.46
C GLU A 15 6.76 -10.44 -2.47
N LYS A 16 6.86 -9.38 -1.67
CA LYS A 16 7.87 -9.27 -0.60
C LYS A 16 7.52 -10.06 0.66
N GLY A 17 6.34 -10.70 0.72
CA GLY A 17 5.89 -11.44 1.89
C GLY A 17 5.63 -10.55 3.11
N LEU A 18 5.34 -9.27 2.91
CA LEU A 18 4.96 -8.35 3.98
C LEU A 18 3.59 -8.73 4.53
N ASP A 19 3.51 -8.90 5.84
CA ASP A 19 2.22 -9.12 6.50
C ASP A 19 1.39 -7.84 6.42
N TRP A 20 0.15 -7.97 5.93
CA TRP A 20 -0.75 -6.83 5.82
C TRP A 20 -1.02 -6.17 7.17
N SER A 21 -0.95 -6.89 8.29
CA SER A 21 -1.12 -6.31 9.63
C SER A 21 0.00 -5.34 10.00
N GLU A 22 1.24 -5.61 9.57
CA GLU A 22 2.39 -4.72 9.76
C GLU A 22 2.26 -3.48 8.88
N VAL A 23 1.83 -3.68 7.63
CA VAL A 23 1.57 -2.59 6.69
C VAL A 23 0.48 -1.69 7.24
N GLU A 24 -0.66 -2.25 7.66
CA GLU A 24 -1.79 -1.53 8.26
C GLU A 24 -1.38 -0.71 9.48
N LYS A 25 -0.52 -1.26 10.36
CA LYS A 25 0.03 -0.52 11.51
C LYS A 25 0.92 0.65 11.09
N LYS A 26 1.75 0.47 10.07
CA LYS A 26 2.66 1.54 9.60
C LYS A 26 1.92 2.66 8.87
N ILE A 27 0.95 2.30 8.02
CA ILE A 27 0.25 3.30 7.20
C ILE A 27 -1.01 3.85 7.88
N GLU A 28 -1.48 3.19 8.94
CA GLU A 28 -2.73 3.47 9.68
C GLU A 28 -3.97 3.41 8.79
N VAL A 29 -3.91 2.60 7.74
CA VAL A 29 -4.98 2.44 6.76
C VAL A 29 -5.26 0.96 6.57
N PRO A 30 -6.53 0.52 6.81
CA PRO A 30 -6.89 -0.87 6.66
C PRO A 30 -6.85 -1.30 5.19
N LYS A 31 -6.51 -2.56 4.93
CA LYS A 31 -6.50 -3.16 3.60
C LYS A 31 -7.82 -2.98 2.88
N GLN A 32 -8.95 -3.04 3.60
CA GLN A 32 -10.28 -2.81 3.04
C GLN A 32 -10.42 -1.42 2.40
N LEU A 33 -9.77 -0.40 3.00
CA LEU A 33 -9.80 0.95 2.45
C LEU A 33 -8.87 1.07 1.22
N LEU A 34 -7.72 0.38 1.23
CA LEU A 34 -6.88 0.24 0.03
C LEU A 34 -7.63 -0.41 -1.13
N ASP A 35 -8.34 -1.50 -0.85
CA ASP A 35 -9.21 -2.20 -1.80
C ASP A 35 -10.30 -1.27 -2.37
N LEU A 36 -10.91 -0.46 -1.51
CA LEU A 36 -11.90 0.53 -1.93
C LEU A 36 -11.28 1.61 -2.81
N TYR A 37 -10.09 2.09 -2.47
CA TYR A 37 -9.36 3.05 -3.29
C TYR A 37 -8.97 2.46 -4.66
N VAL A 38 -8.63 1.18 -4.72
CA VAL A 38 -8.37 0.46 -5.97
C VAL A 38 -9.63 0.33 -6.84
N LYS A 39 -10.82 0.23 -6.23
CA LYS A 39 -12.08 -0.02 -6.94
C LYS A 39 -12.89 1.24 -7.27
N SER A 40 -12.85 2.26 -6.41
CA SER A 40 -13.77 3.41 -6.45
C SER A 40 -13.06 4.75 -6.68
N GLY A 41 -11.74 4.75 -6.89
CA GLY A 41 -10.96 5.94 -7.22
C GLY A 41 -10.80 6.94 -6.05
N PRO A 42 -10.46 8.19 -6.37
CA PRO A 42 -9.08 8.67 -6.41
C PRO A 42 -8.27 8.34 -5.15
N VAL A 43 -7.12 7.71 -5.36
CA VAL A 43 -6.19 7.35 -4.27
C VAL A 43 -5.45 8.60 -3.76
N PRO A 44 -5.43 8.88 -2.44
CA PRO A 44 -4.60 9.94 -1.89
C PRO A 44 -3.12 9.70 -2.19
N VAL A 45 -2.41 10.67 -2.76
CA VAL A 45 -0.96 10.58 -3.02
C VAL A 45 -0.14 10.32 -1.76
N THR A 46 -0.63 10.79 -0.61
CA THR A 46 -0.04 10.52 0.70
C THR A 46 -0.03 9.03 1.03
N LEU A 47 -1.08 8.31 0.64
CA LEU A 47 -1.21 6.87 0.87
C LEU A 47 -0.21 6.09 0.02
N ILE A 48 -0.06 6.48 -1.24
CA ILE A 48 0.96 5.92 -2.15
C ILE A 48 2.37 6.15 -1.59
N LYS A 49 2.66 7.36 -1.09
CA LYS A 49 3.96 7.66 -0.46
C LYS A 49 4.22 6.78 0.77
N LYS A 50 3.24 6.66 1.66
CA LYS A 50 3.34 5.78 2.85
C LYS A 50 3.60 4.33 2.45
N LEU A 51 2.84 3.78 1.49
CA LEU A 51 3.03 2.41 1.00
C LEU A 51 4.41 2.20 0.37
N LYS A 52 4.89 3.14 -0.46
CA LYS A 52 6.26 3.07 -1.02
C LYS A 52 7.31 3.06 0.09
N GLN A 53 7.18 3.93 1.09
CA GLN A 53 8.10 3.94 2.24
C GLN A 53 8.12 2.60 2.97
N VAL A 54 6.95 2.00 3.25
CA VAL A 54 6.88 0.68 3.90
C VAL A 54 7.57 -0.39 3.08
N ILE A 55 7.37 -0.40 1.76
CA ILE A 55 7.97 -1.37 0.83
C ILE A 55 9.49 -1.18 0.71
N GLU A 56 9.98 0.06 0.75
CA GLU A 56 11.41 0.40 0.75
C GLU A 56 12.07 0.00 2.07
N GLU A 57 11.47 0.34 3.21
CA GLU A 57 11.97 -0.04 4.54
C GLU A 57 12.04 -1.56 4.72
N ALA A 58 11.04 -2.27 4.20
CA ALA A 58 11.01 -3.73 4.20
C ALA A 58 12.04 -4.36 3.25
N SER A 59 12.51 -3.63 2.24
CA SER A 59 13.57 -4.09 1.34
C SER A 59 14.98 -3.91 1.90
N GLN A 60 15.12 -3.15 2.98
CA GLN A 60 16.39 -2.76 3.59
C GLN A 60 16.73 -3.58 4.85
N ASN A 61 15.90 -4.57 5.23
CA ASN A 61 16.17 -5.50 6.34
C ASN A 61 16.36 -6.93 5.84
#